data_AF-A0A937DTI0-F1
#
_entry.id   AF-A0A937DTI0-F1
#
_cell.length_a   1.000
_cell.length_b   1.000
_cell.length_c   1.000
_cell.angle_alpha   90.00
_cell.angle_beta   90.00
_cell.angle_gamma   90.00
#
_symmetry.space_group_name_H-M   'P 1'
#
loop_
_entity.id
_entity.type
_entity.pdbx_description
1 polymer ?
#
loop_
_entity_poly.entity_id
_entity_poly.type
_entity_poly.pdbx_seq_one_letter_code
_entity_poly.pdbx_strand_id
1 'polypeptide(L)'
;MDRRRAAGREGLYGGRSQRGCGGGQLRLQLPGAARLGAGQIEILQRRPPVVFYPDVRAAAADLYPVRPGDVCPRTGRVHRMGGLRGFGRDMWRQISGRPGTAAEPRAGTRALARLPPGRLQAMLEEAALVVACFGYGSVTLPVHDAAGERLALAADDGLPAVGEACRLALRDGRTLDRLFGIGLGTGYRLPARMGGEPNFDGQANSLWLYQNDIGATVHREALALARTPIAPAPAVAVAAE
;
A
#
# COMPACT_ATOMS: atom_id res chain seq x y z
N MET A 1 34.23 -16.78 14.10
CA MET A 1 33.19 -15.80 14.46
C MET A 1 33.86 -14.43 14.50
N ASP A 2 34.02 -13.82 13.33
CA ASP A 2 34.88 -12.64 13.13
C ASP A 2 34.04 -11.36 13.26
N ARG A 3 34.27 -10.60 14.35
CA ARG A 3 33.65 -9.28 14.59
C ARG A 3 34.27 -8.26 13.64
N ARG A 4 33.97 -8.35 12.35
CA ARG A 4 34.33 -7.29 11.41
C ARG A 4 33.44 -6.07 11.66
N ARG A 5 34.10 -5.04 12.18
CA ARG A 5 33.70 -3.62 12.25
C ARG A 5 32.58 -3.28 11.25
N ALA A 6 31.36 -3.07 11.77
CA ALA A 6 30.26 -2.40 11.07
C ALA A 6 30.45 -0.87 11.00
N ALA A 7 31.69 -0.39 11.13
CA ALA A 7 32.03 1.02 10.98
C ALA A 7 32.27 1.28 9.50
N GLY A 8 31.23 1.75 8.79
CA GLY A 8 31.37 2.27 7.43
C GLY A 8 30.55 1.58 6.33
N ARG A 9 29.57 0.72 6.65
CA ARG A 9 28.71 0.09 5.62
C ARG A 9 27.28 0.60 5.71
N GLU A 10 26.75 0.99 4.56
CA GLU A 10 25.41 1.59 4.38
C GLU A 10 24.31 0.52 4.52
N GLY A 11 23.17 0.90 5.09
CA GLY A 11 21.93 0.12 5.08
C GLY A 11 21.03 0.63 3.96
N LEU A 12 20.61 -0.27 3.06
CA LEU A 12 19.83 0.07 1.89
C LEU A 12 18.38 -0.37 2.07
N TYR A 13 17.44 0.56 1.97
CA TYR A 13 16.00 0.33 2.06
C TYR A 13 15.37 0.61 0.70
N GLY A 14 15.04 -0.44 -0.05
CA GLY A 14 14.45 -0.30 -1.37
C GLY A 14 12.94 -0.47 -1.33
N GLY A 15 12.13 0.54 -1.68
CA GLY A 15 10.68 0.31 -1.73
C GLY A 15 9.79 1.51 -2.09
N ARG A 16 8.47 1.30 -1.99
CA ARG A 16 7.51 2.41 -2.08
C ARG A 16 7.68 3.29 -0.84
N SER A 17 7.78 4.59 -1.08
CA SER A 17 8.22 5.62 -0.14
C SER A 17 7.48 5.66 1.20
N GLN A 18 6.24 5.15 1.29
CA GLN A 18 5.54 5.03 2.57
C GLN A 18 6.09 4.01 3.53
N ARG A 19 6.55 2.87 3.01
CA ARG A 19 7.08 1.79 3.83
C ARG A 19 8.58 1.95 4.05
N GLY A 20 9.29 2.55 3.08
CA GLY A 20 10.68 2.94 3.23
C GLY A 20 10.91 3.94 4.37
N CYS A 21 10.09 5.00 4.45
CA CYS A 21 10.22 5.98 5.53
C CYS A 21 9.83 5.40 6.90
N GLY A 22 8.79 4.55 6.97
CA GLY A 22 8.42 3.84 8.20
C GLY A 22 9.49 2.85 8.68
N GLY A 23 10.08 2.07 7.75
CA GLY A 23 11.16 1.13 8.06
C GLY A 23 12.46 1.82 8.49
N GLY A 24 12.81 2.93 7.84
CA GLY A 24 13.95 3.76 8.22
C GLY A 24 13.78 4.34 9.64
N GLN A 25 12.58 4.84 9.97
CA GLN A 25 12.31 5.38 11.31
C GLN A 25 12.33 4.32 12.41
N LEU A 26 11.74 3.15 12.18
CA LEU A 26 11.81 2.05 13.14
C LEU A 26 13.27 1.67 13.42
N ARG A 27 14.13 1.64 12.40
CA ARG A 27 15.56 1.40 12.59
C ARG A 27 16.22 2.50 13.39
N LEU A 28 15.89 3.78 13.13
CA LEU A 28 16.46 4.94 13.83
C LEU A 28 16.09 5.00 15.33
N GLN A 29 15.03 4.30 15.75
CA GLN A 29 14.62 4.18 17.15
C GLN A 29 15.27 2.99 17.89
N LEU A 30 16.00 2.11 17.19
CA LEU A 30 16.70 1.01 17.86
C LEU A 30 17.94 1.54 18.60
N PRO A 31 18.32 0.96 19.76
CA PRO A 31 19.51 1.38 20.50
C PRO A 31 20.80 1.40 19.66
N GLY A 32 20.91 0.52 18.67
CA GLY A 32 22.05 0.47 17.75
C GLY A 32 22.09 1.61 16.72
N ALA A 33 21.00 2.32 16.50
CA ALA A 33 20.91 3.36 15.46
C ALA A 33 21.63 4.66 15.84
N ALA A 34 21.87 4.89 17.13
CA ALA A 34 22.70 6.00 17.61
C ALA A 34 24.15 5.91 17.08
N ARG A 35 24.57 4.72 16.65
CA ARG A 35 25.91 4.47 16.10
C ARG A 35 26.00 4.70 14.60
N LEU A 36 24.88 4.99 13.94
CA LEU A 36 24.86 5.25 12.51
C LEU A 36 25.36 6.67 12.24
N GLY A 37 26.33 6.78 11.34
CA GLY A 37 26.82 8.05 10.81
C GLY A 37 25.89 8.64 9.75
N ALA A 38 26.20 9.86 9.32
CA ALA A 38 25.49 10.53 8.24
C ALA A 38 25.51 9.69 6.96
N GLY A 39 24.39 9.63 6.23
CA GLY A 39 24.25 8.91 4.97
C GLY A 39 24.26 7.38 5.06
N GLN A 40 24.33 6.78 6.26
CA GLN A 40 24.37 5.32 6.40
C GLN A 40 23.02 4.63 6.20
N ILE A 41 21.93 5.37 6.01
CA ILE A 41 20.62 4.84 5.58
C ILE A 41 20.27 5.46 4.23
N GLU A 42 20.12 4.60 3.22
CA GLU A 42 19.73 5.00 1.88
C GLU A 42 18.35 4.45 1.54
N ILE A 43 17.40 5.35 1.25
CA ILE A 43 16.06 4.99 0.80
C ILE A 43 16.01 5.10 -0.73
N LEU A 44 15.93 3.96 -1.41
CA LEU A 44 15.75 3.92 -2.86
C LEU A 44 14.27 3.95 -3.22
N GLN A 45 13.90 4.91 -4.07
CA GLN A 45 12.53 5.13 -4.47
C GLN A 45 12.39 5.37 -5.97
N ARG A 46 11.27 4.91 -6.55
CA ARG A 46 10.92 5.22 -7.94
C ARG A 46 10.45 6.66 -8.12
N ARG A 47 9.73 7.18 -7.12
CA ARG A 47 9.15 8.52 -7.06
C ARG A 47 9.13 8.99 -5.60
N PRO A 48 9.27 10.30 -5.31
CA PRO A 48 9.04 10.83 -3.97
C PRO A 48 7.65 10.44 -3.43
N PRO A 49 7.49 10.22 -2.12
CA PRO A 49 6.17 10.05 -1.52
C PRO A 49 5.33 11.30 -1.67
N VAL A 50 4.04 11.09 -1.81
CA VAL A 50 3.03 12.10 -1.54
C VAL A 50 2.73 12.13 -0.04
N VAL A 51 2.49 13.32 0.53
CA VAL A 51 2.31 13.50 1.97
C VAL A 51 0.88 13.92 2.28
N PHE A 52 0.26 13.33 3.30
CA PHE A 52 -1.08 13.74 3.72
C PHE A 52 -1.04 15.08 4.47
N TYR A 53 -2.01 15.94 4.17
CA TYR A 53 -2.30 17.14 4.97
C TYR A 53 -3.80 17.28 5.25
N PRO A 54 -4.18 17.85 6.41
CA PRO A 54 -5.58 18.09 6.73
C PRO A 54 -6.26 19.08 5.77
N ASP A 55 -5.50 20.01 5.20
CA ASP A 55 -5.96 21.00 4.24
C ASP A 55 -4.78 21.58 3.44
N VAL A 56 -5.08 22.43 2.45
CA VAL A 56 -4.08 23.09 1.61
C VAL A 56 -3.23 24.08 2.40
N ARG A 57 -3.78 24.72 3.45
CA ARG A 57 -3.04 25.68 4.29
C ARG A 57 -1.91 24.98 5.05
N ALA A 58 -2.18 23.80 5.61
CA ALA A 58 -1.19 22.97 6.29
C ALA A 58 -0.10 22.47 5.33
N ALA A 59 -0.46 22.13 4.09
CA ALA A 59 0.52 21.79 3.06
C ALA A 59 1.42 22.98 2.70
N ALA A 60 0.84 24.18 2.55
CA ALA A 60 1.58 25.41 2.27
C ALA A 60 2.53 25.79 3.42
N ALA A 61 2.10 25.65 4.67
CA ALA A 61 2.95 25.88 5.84
C ALA A 61 4.16 24.92 5.90
N ASP A 62 4.04 23.73 5.30
CA ASP A 62 5.13 22.76 5.16
C ASP A 62 5.93 22.93 3.84
N LEU A 63 5.67 24.02 3.10
CA LEU A 63 6.21 24.31 1.77
C LEU A 63 5.99 23.15 0.78
N TYR A 64 4.92 22.39 0.95
CA TYR A 64 4.60 21.24 0.10
C TYR A 64 3.79 21.69 -1.12
N PRO A 65 4.25 21.38 -2.35
CA PRO A 65 3.55 21.77 -3.56
C PRO A 65 2.30 20.91 -3.75
N VAL A 66 1.12 21.55 -3.80
CA VAL A 66 -0.16 20.90 -4.08
C VAL A 66 -0.57 21.18 -5.53
N ARG A 67 -0.95 20.14 -6.27
CA ARG A 67 -1.44 20.27 -7.65
C ARG A 67 -2.96 20.17 -7.72
N PRO A 68 -3.59 20.65 -8.81
CA PRO A 68 -4.97 20.32 -9.11
C PRO A 68 -5.17 18.79 -9.08
N GLY A 69 -6.22 18.33 -8.42
CA GLY A 69 -6.51 16.90 -8.26
C GLY A 69 -5.81 16.21 -7.08
N ASP A 70 -4.95 16.89 -6.31
CA ASP A 70 -4.35 16.34 -5.08
C ASP A 70 -5.26 16.51 -3.86
N VAL A 71 -6.28 17.37 -3.97
CA VAL A 71 -7.24 17.66 -2.91
C VAL A 71 -8.49 16.80 -3.10
N CYS A 72 -8.90 16.12 -2.04
CA CYS A 72 -10.15 15.38 -2.04
C CYS A 72 -11.35 16.35 -2.00
N PRO A 73 -12.21 16.40 -3.05
CA PRO A 73 -13.30 17.38 -3.14
C PRO A 73 -14.32 17.23 -2.01
N ARG A 74 -14.52 16.01 -1.49
CA ARG A 74 -15.45 15.73 -0.38
C ARG A 74 -14.97 16.26 0.97
N THR A 75 -13.66 16.43 1.18
CA THR A 75 -13.12 16.68 2.52
C THR A 75 -12.13 17.84 2.62
N GLY A 76 -11.68 18.41 1.50
CA GLY A 76 -10.65 19.46 1.47
C GLY A 76 -9.24 18.98 1.85
N ARG A 77 -9.07 17.70 2.21
CA ARG A 77 -7.78 17.11 2.58
C ARG A 77 -6.88 16.86 1.37
N VAL A 78 -5.59 17.11 1.54
CA VAL A 78 -4.57 16.85 0.51
C VAL A 78 -4.07 15.41 0.66
N HIS A 79 -4.02 14.66 -0.44
CA HIS A 79 -3.61 13.26 -0.49
C HIS A 79 -4.29 12.39 0.58
N ARG A 80 -5.62 12.50 0.69
CA ARG A 80 -6.43 11.82 1.72
C ARG A 80 -6.19 10.31 1.69
N MET A 81 -6.12 9.71 0.51
CA MET A 81 -6.00 8.25 0.37
C MET A 81 -4.55 7.82 0.21
N GLY A 82 -3.77 8.55 -0.60
CA GLY A 82 -2.41 8.16 -0.95
C GLY A 82 -1.30 8.76 -0.09
N GLY A 83 -1.60 9.68 0.84
CA GLY A 83 -0.59 10.45 1.55
C GLY A 83 0.08 9.71 2.72
N LEU A 84 1.38 9.96 2.92
CA LEU A 84 2.10 9.56 4.14
C LEU A 84 1.46 10.16 5.39
N ARG A 85 1.38 9.36 6.45
CA ARG A 85 0.81 9.73 7.75
C ARG A 85 1.74 9.28 8.89
N GLY A 86 1.54 9.89 10.05
CA GLY A 86 2.25 9.57 11.29
C GLY A 86 3.77 9.60 11.11
N PHE A 87 4.43 8.60 11.69
CA PHE A 87 5.89 8.44 11.66
C PHE A 87 6.47 8.55 10.24
N GLY A 88 5.96 7.80 9.27
CA GLY A 88 6.49 7.85 7.90
C GLY A 88 6.46 9.25 7.28
N ARG A 89 5.43 10.05 7.59
CA ARG A 89 5.38 11.46 7.20
C ARG A 89 6.45 12.27 7.90
N ASP A 90 6.59 12.14 9.21
CA ASP A 90 7.53 12.94 9.99
C ASP A 90 8.99 12.63 9.60
N MET A 91 9.34 11.36 9.38
CA MET A 91 10.64 10.97 8.85
C MET A 91 10.92 11.57 7.47
N TRP A 92 9.95 11.50 6.56
CA TRP A 92 10.10 12.12 5.24
C TRP A 92 10.32 13.64 5.34
N ARG A 93 9.62 14.31 6.26
CA ARG A 93 9.79 15.74 6.52
C ARG A 93 11.19 16.07 7.05
N GLN A 94 11.72 15.28 7.98
CA GLN A 94 13.08 15.41 8.52
C GLN A 94 14.15 15.22 7.43
N ILE A 95 14.05 14.16 6.62
CA ILE A 95 14.98 13.87 5.52
C ILE A 95 14.92 14.95 4.44
N SER A 96 13.73 15.53 4.21
CA SER A 96 13.51 16.57 3.19
C SER A 96 13.75 18.00 3.69
N GLY A 97 14.22 18.18 4.93
CA GLY A 97 14.50 19.50 5.50
C GLY A 97 13.27 20.40 5.59
N ARG A 98 12.11 19.84 5.93
CA ARG A 98 10.86 20.62 5.99
C ARG A 98 10.82 21.54 7.22
N PRO A 99 10.08 22.67 7.16
CA PRO A 99 10.00 23.61 8.27
C PRO A 99 9.57 22.95 9.60
N GLY A 100 10.18 23.38 10.70
CA GLY A 100 9.82 22.90 12.05
C GLY A 100 10.17 21.42 12.29
N THR A 101 11.13 20.86 11.54
CA THR A 101 11.67 19.51 11.78
C THR A 101 13.16 19.55 12.07
N ALA A 102 13.61 18.68 12.98
CA ALA A 102 15.04 18.42 13.15
C ALA A 102 15.55 17.60 11.96
N ALA A 103 16.69 17.99 11.39
CA ALA A 103 17.29 17.25 10.29
C ALA A 103 17.67 15.83 10.75
N GLU A 104 17.46 14.84 9.87
CA GLU A 104 17.92 13.47 10.09
C GLU A 104 19.09 13.16 9.13
N PRO A 105 20.35 13.46 9.54
CA PRO A 105 21.49 13.34 8.64
C PRO A 105 21.87 11.89 8.35
N ARG A 106 21.39 10.92 9.14
CA ARG A 106 21.71 9.49 8.95
C ARG A 106 20.99 8.90 7.75
N ALA A 107 19.86 9.48 7.34
CA ALA A 107 19.02 8.96 6.26
C ALA A 107 18.94 9.92 5.06
N GLY A 108 19.13 9.36 3.87
CA GLY A 108 18.97 10.05 2.59
C GLY A 108 18.02 9.29 1.66
N THR A 109 17.61 9.94 0.57
CA THR A 109 16.83 9.26 -0.47
C THR A 109 17.48 9.41 -1.84
N ARG A 110 17.38 8.37 -2.66
CA ARG A 110 17.81 8.39 -4.06
C ARG A 110 16.71 7.90 -4.98
N ALA A 111 16.57 8.60 -6.11
CA ALA A 111 15.66 8.18 -7.16
C ALA A 111 16.32 7.08 -8.00
N LEU A 112 15.66 5.92 -8.09
CA LEU A 112 16.16 4.79 -8.88
C LEU A 112 16.40 5.17 -10.35
N ALA A 113 15.51 6.00 -10.92
CA ALA A 113 15.61 6.46 -12.30
C ALA A 113 16.83 7.38 -12.58
N ARG A 114 17.52 7.85 -11.53
CA ARG A 114 18.70 8.72 -11.64
C ARG A 114 20.01 7.98 -11.38
N LEU A 115 19.96 6.68 -11.11
CA LEU A 115 21.17 5.88 -10.90
C LEU A 115 21.83 5.55 -12.25
N PRO A 116 23.16 5.72 -12.38
CA PRO A 116 23.85 5.28 -13.57
C PRO A 116 23.84 3.74 -13.66
N PRO A 117 24.06 3.18 -14.87
CA PRO A 117 24.17 1.73 -15.06
C PRO A 117 25.16 1.10 -14.07
N GLY A 118 24.81 -0.08 -13.54
CA GLY A 118 25.64 -0.80 -12.57
C GLY A 118 25.65 -0.23 -11.15
N ARG A 119 25.28 1.04 -10.91
CA ARG A 119 25.34 1.61 -9.56
C ARG A 119 24.37 0.97 -8.59
N LEU A 120 23.16 0.60 -9.04
CA LEU A 120 22.21 -0.13 -8.19
C LEU A 120 22.81 -1.45 -7.70
N GLN A 121 23.46 -2.20 -8.59
CA GLN A 121 24.10 -3.47 -8.26
C GLN A 121 25.23 -3.25 -7.24
N ALA A 122 26.11 -2.27 -7.49
CA ALA A 122 27.18 -1.90 -6.55
C ALA A 122 26.63 -1.52 -5.16
N MET A 123 25.56 -0.72 -5.11
CA MET A 123 24.93 -0.34 -3.83
C MET A 123 24.35 -1.55 -3.08
N LEU A 124 23.77 -2.52 -3.80
CA LEU A 124 23.27 -3.76 -3.20
C LEU A 124 24.39 -4.64 -2.64
N GLU A 125 25.53 -4.69 -3.34
CA GLU A 125 26.73 -5.45 -2.93
C GLU A 125 27.50 -4.77 -1.77
N GLU A 126 27.52 -3.44 -1.75
CA GLU A 126 28.16 -2.61 -0.71
C GLU A 126 27.34 -2.59 0.59
N ALA A 127 26.02 -2.79 0.51
CA ALA A 127 25.12 -2.69 1.65
C ALA A 127 25.36 -3.76 2.72
N ALA A 128 25.40 -3.34 3.99
CA ALA A 128 25.43 -4.27 5.12
C ALA A 128 24.08 -4.97 5.35
N LEU A 129 22.99 -4.33 4.93
CA LEU A 129 21.63 -4.84 5.04
C LEU A 129 20.79 -4.25 3.92
N VAL A 130 20.04 -5.11 3.23
CA VAL A 130 19.02 -4.70 2.28
C VAL A 130 17.64 -5.04 2.85
N VAL A 131 16.76 -4.04 2.92
CA VAL A 131 15.36 -4.23 3.31
C VAL A 131 14.46 -3.93 2.13
N ALA A 132 13.80 -4.98 1.62
CA ALA A 132 12.80 -4.85 0.57
C ALA A 132 11.47 -4.31 1.14
N CYS A 133 11.03 -3.17 0.64
CA CYS A 133 9.84 -2.43 1.04
C CYS A 133 8.85 -2.25 -0.13
N PHE A 134 8.73 -3.24 -1.02
CA PHE A 134 7.90 -3.17 -2.24
C PHE A 134 6.39 -3.30 -1.99
N GLY A 135 6.01 -3.76 -0.79
CA GLY A 135 4.65 -4.11 -0.42
C GLY A 135 4.47 -5.63 -0.39
N TYR A 136 3.22 -6.06 -0.32
CA TYR A 136 2.83 -7.47 -0.29
C TYR A 136 1.88 -7.76 -1.45
N GLY A 137 1.97 -8.96 -2.02
CA GLY A 137 0.91 -9.54 -2.85
C GLY A 137 -0.07 -10.30 -1.96
N SER A 138 -1.34 -10.35 -2.35
CA SER A 138 -2.32 -11.22 -1.69
C SER A 138 -2.26 -12.61 -2.32
N VAL A 139 -2.36 -13.65 -1.51
CA VAL A 139 -2.65 -15.00 -1.98
C VAL A 139 -4.12 -15.25 -1.68
N THR A 140 -4.92 -15.44 -2.71
CA THR A 140 -6.35 -15.73 -2.57
C THR A 140 -6.53 -17.23 -2.30
N LEU A 141 -7.43 -17.56 -1.38
CA LEU A 141 -7.80 -18.96 -1.15
C LEU A 141 -8.49 -19.52 -2.40
N PRO A 142 -8.21 -20.78 -2.80
CA PRO A 142 -8.88 -21.38 -3.94
C PRO A 142 -10.38 -21.46 -3.68
N VAL A 143 -11.18 -21.07 -4.67
CA VAL A 143 -12.63 -21.19 -4.66
C VAL A 143 -13.01 -22.27 -5.64
N HIS A 144 -13.86 -23.21 -5.22
CA HIS A 144 -14.35 -24.29 -6.06
C HIS A 144 -15.85 -24.09 -6.32
N ASP A 145 -16.31 -24.56 -7.47
CA ASP A 145 -17.73 -24.62 -7.78
C ASP A 145 -18.41 -25.83 -7.12
N ALA A 146 -19.70 -26.03 -7.41
CA ALA A 146 -20.48 -27.12 -6.84
C ALA A 146 -20.03 -28.52 -7.31
N ALA A 147 -19.31 -28.62 -8.43
CA ALA A 147 -18.72 -29.86 -8.93
C ALA A 147 -17.33 -30.12 -8.33
N GLY A 148 -16.79 -29.19 -7.54
CA GLY A 148 -15.45 -29.29 -6.97
C GLY A 148 -14.35 -28.73 -7.89
N GLU A 149 -14.71 -28.15 -9.03
CA GLU A 149 -13.74 -27.58 -9.97
C GLU A 149 -13.27 -26.21 -9.50
N ARG A 150 -11.96 -25.95 -9.59
CA ARG A 150 -11.39 -24.67 -9.15
C ARG A 150 -11.81 -23.55 -10.11
N LEU A 151 -12.41 -22.50 -9.56
CA LEU A 151 -12.71 -21.27 -10.28
C LEU A 151 -11.43 -20.45 -10.51
N ALA A 152 -11.23 -19.98 -11.74
CA ALA A 152 -10.16 -19.06 -12.09
C ALA A 152 -10.49 -17.64 -11.62
N LEU A 153 -9.74 -17.12 -10.65
CA LEU A 153 -10.00 -15.82 -10.04
C LEU A 153 -9.17 -14.72 -10.70
N ALA A 154 -9.69 -13.49 -10.73
CA ALA A 154 -8.92 -12.34 -11.24
C ALA A 154 -7.62 -12.12 -10.44
N ALA A 155 -7.67 -12.40 -9.14
CA ALA A 155 -6.52 -12.30 -8.25
C ALA A 155 -5.38 -13.28 -8.57
N ASP A 156 -5.67 -14.40 -9.24
CA ASP A 156 -4.62 -15.34 -9.68
C ASP A 156 -3.66 -14.69 -10.69
N ASP A 157 -4.14 -13.68 -11.44
CA ASP A 157 -3.37 -12.88 -12.39
C ASP A 157 -2.89 -11.54 -11.79
N GLY A 158 -2.98 -11.35 -10.47
CA GLY A 158 -2.59 -10.12 -9.78
C GLY A 158 -3.53 -8.92 -10.01
N LEU A 159 -4.72 -9.15 -10.57
CA LEU A 159 -5.77 -8.15 -10.68
C LEU A 159 -6.51 -7.98 -9.35
N PRO A 160 -7.30 -6.90 -9.16
CA PRO A 160 -8.17 -6.76 -7.99
C PRO A 160 -9.04 -8.01 -7.82
N ALA A 161 -9.07 -8.56 -6.60
CA ALA A 161 -9.84 -9.75 -6.28
C ALA A 161 -11.35 -9.50 -6.30
N VAL A 162 -11.78 -8.24 -6.24
CA VAL A 162 -13.18 -7.86 -6.18
C VAL A 162 -13.49 -6.70 -7.12
N GLY A 163 -14.74 -6.64 -7.58
CA GLY A 163 -15.30 -5.47 -8.25
C GLY A 163 -15.74 -4.38 -7.26
N GLU A 164 -16.36 -3.33 -7.80
CA GLU A 164 -16.84 -2.17 -7.02
C GLU A 164 -17.90 -2.54 -5.96
N ALA A 165 -18.72 -3.55 -6.25
CA ALA A 165 -19.71 -4.14 -5.34
C ALA A 165 -19.09 -5.08 -4.28
N CYS A 166 -17.76 -5.14 -4.20
CA CYS A 166 -17.01 -6.05 -3.33
C CYS A 166 -17.25 -7.55 -3.59
N ARG A 167 -17.87 -7.91 -4.72
CA ARG A 167 -18.06 -9.29 -5.16
C ARG A 167 -16.77 -9.84 -5.74
N LEU A 168 -16.45 -11.10 -5.45
CA LEU A 168 -15.24 -11.77 -5.92
C LEU A 168 -15.24 -11.82 -7.45
N ALA A 169 -14.15 -11.35 -8.06
CA ALA A 169 -13.99 -11.29 -9.50
C ALA A 169 -13.35 -12.57 -10.04
N LEU A 170 -13.93 -13.11 -11.10
CA LEU A 170 -13.38 -14.18 -11.90
C LEU A 170 -12.43 -13.61 -12.95
N ARG A 171 -11.55 -14.46 -13.46
CA ARG A 171 -10.54 -14.10 -14.46
C ARG A 171 -11.15 -13.54 -15.75
N ASP A 172 -12.34 -13.99 -16.12
CA ASP A 172 -13.08 -13.54 -17.31
C ASP A 172 -13.79 -12.18 -17.13
N GLY A 173 -13.63 -11.53 -15.97
CA GLY A 173 -14.23 -10.23 -15.66
C GLY A 173 -15.64 -10.31 -15.06
N ARG A 174 -16.25 -11.50 -14.96
CA ARG A 174 -17.50 -11.69 -14.20
C ARG A 174 -17.23 -11.63 -12.71
N THR A 175 -18.30 -11.50 -11.92
CA THR A 175 -18.24 -11.55 -10.45
C THR A 175 -19.15 -12.62 -9.90
N LEU A 176 -18.74 -13.26 -8.80
CA LEU A 176 -19.57 -14.20 -8.06
C LEU A 176 -20.59 -13.45 -7.21
N ASP A 177 -21.88 -13.72 -7.43
CA ASP A 177 -22.96 -12.94 -6.81
C ASP A 177 -22.95 -12.96 -5.29
N ARG A 178 -22.70 -14.13 -4.69
CA ARG A 178 -22.86 -14.34 -3.26
C ARG A 178 -21.55 -14.47 -2.49
N LEU A 179 -20.42 -14.20 -3.14
CA LEU A 179 -19.10 -14.24 -2.49
C LEU A 179 -18.46 -12.86 -2.50
N PHE A 180 -18.24 -12.32 -1.31
CA PHE A 180 -17.73 -10.97 -1.10
C PHE A 180 -16.32 -10.98 -0.53
N GLY A 181 -15.53 -9.97 -0.87
CA GLY A 181 -14.21 -9.74 -0.29
C GLY A 181 -14.07 -8.31 0.24
N ILE A 182 -13.54 -8.17 1.46
CA ILE A 182 -13.10 -6.90 2.04
C ILE A 182 -11.72 -7.06 2.66
N GLY A 183 -10.99 -5.97 2.86
CA GLY A 183 -9.69 -5.99 3.52
C GLY A 183 -8.50 -5.72 2.60
N LEU A 184 -7.30 -5.81 3.18
CA LEU A 184 -6.05 -5.40 2.54
C LEU A 184 -5.71 -6.17 1.26
N GLY A 185 -6.09 -7.45 1.21
CA GLY A 185 -5.73 -8.37 0.13
C GLY A 185 -6.64 -8.28 -1.11
N THR A 186 -7.76 -7.56 -1.04
CA THR A 186 -8.74 -7.58 -2.13
C THR A 186 -8.35 -6.69 -3.31
N GLY A 187 -7.42 -5.76 -3.08
CA GLY A 187 -7.04 -4.78 -4.08
C GLY A 187 -8.16 -3.80 -4.47
N TYR A 188 -9.15 -3.61 -3.59
CA TYR A 188 -10.30 -2.74 -3.83
C TYR A 188 -9.87 -1.34 -4.28
N ARG A 189 -10.40 -0.92 -5.43
CA ARG A 189 -10.22 0.44 -5.98
C ARG A 189 -11.42 1.28 -5.59
N LEU A 190 -11.18 2.40 -4.91
CA LEU A 190 -12.29 3.21 -4.42
C LEU A 190 -12.95 3.96 -5.58
N PRO A 191 -14.27 3.85 -5.73
CA PRO A 191 -15.00 4.69 -6.66
C PRO A 191 -15.03 6.14 -6.16
N ALA A 192 -15.10 7.08 -7.10
CA ALA A 192 -15.08 8.52 -6.80
C ALA A 192 -16.12 8.96 -5.75
N ARG A 193 -17.27 8.29 -5.69
CA ARG A 193 -18.32 8.58 -4.69
C ARG A 193 -17.89 8.35 -3.23
N MET A 194 -16.91 7.48 -2.98
CA MET A 194 -16.34 7.29 -1.63
C MET A 194 -15.36 8.41 -1.26
N GLY A 195 -15.07 9.29 -2.21
CA GLY A 195 -14.08 10.33 -2.12
C GLY A 195 -12.68 9.78 -2.33
N GLY A 196 -11.71 10.63 -2.03
CA GLY A 196 -10.35 10.50 -2.53
C GLY A 196 -10.04 11.66 -3.46
N GLU A 197 -8.76 11.93 -3.61
CA GLU A 197 -8.21 12.93 -4.52
C GLU A 197 -8.19 12.38 -5.96
N PRO A 198 -8.58 13.16 -7.00
CA PRO A 198 -8.61 12.69 -8.40
C PRO A 198 -7.31 12.09 -8.91
N ASN A 199 -6.17 12.56 -8.42
CA ASN A 199 -4.85 12.05 -8.80
C ASN A 199 -4.49 10.72 -8.11
N PHE A 200 -5.36 10.16 -7.27
CA PHE A 200 -5.15 8.87 -6.63
C PHE A 200 -5.59 7.73 -7.55
N ASP A 201 -4.62 6.96 -8.04
CA ASP A 201 -4.80 5.77 -8.88
C ASP A 201 -4.56 4.45 -8.11
N GLY A 202 -4.41 4.55 -6.78
CA GLY A 202 -4.03 3.45 -5.90
C GLY A 202 -5.19 2.68 -5.28
N GLN A 203 -4.85 1.79 -4.36
CA GLN A 203 -5.78 1.09 -3.49
C GLN A 203 -5.79 1.81 -2.14
N ALA A 204 -6.97 2.13 -1.58
CA ALA A 204 -7.04 2.61 -0.21
C ALA A 204 -7.56 1.52 0.70
N ASN A 205 -6.78 1.28 1.75
CA ASN A 205 -7.00 0.23 2.71
C ASN A 205 -6.99 0.87 4.09
N SER A 206 -8.16 0.90 4.75
CA SER A 206 -8.22 1.34 6.14
C SER A 206 -9.34 0.61 6.86
N LEU A 207 -9.11 0.34 8.14
CA LEU A 207 -10.14 -0.22 9.01
C LEU A 207 -11.40 0.64 9.01
N TRP A 208 -11.23 1.97 8.99
CA TRP A 208 -12.35 2.92 8.89
C TRP A 208 -13.17 2.70 7.61
N LEU A 209 -12.52 2.55 6.44
CA LEU A 209 -13.23 2.29 5.17
C LEU A 209 -13.98 0.96 5.23
N TYR A 210 -13.39 -0.09 5.80
CA TYR A 210 -14.03 -1.40 5.93
C TYR A 210 -15.26 -1.36 6.84
N GLN A 211 -15.22 -0.57 7.92
CA GLN A 211 -16.36 -0.39 8.83
C GLN A 211 -17.43 0.57 8.30
N ASN A 212 -17.07 1.46 7.37
CA ASN A 212 -17.95 2.51 6.85
C ASN A 212 -18.24 2.29 5.36
N ASP A 213 -17.60 3.03 4.45
CA ASP A 213 -17.99 3.10 3.05
C ASP A 213 -17.98 1.74 2.31
N ILE A 214 -16.96 0.89 2.55
CA ILE A 214 -16.85 -0.46 1.95
C ILE A 214 -17.83 -1.41 2.65
N GLY A 215 -17.91 -1.38 3.98
CA GLY A 215 -18.83 -2.21 4.75
C GLY A 215 -20.29 -1.95 4.40
N ALA A 216 -20.67 -0.68 4.26
CA ALA A 216 -22.00 -0.27 3.81
C ALA A 216 -22.32 -0.76 2.40
N THR A 217 -21.30 -0.86 1.53
CA THR A 217 -21.45 -1.46 0.20
C THR A 217 -21.75 -2.95 0.30
N VAL A 218 -20.93 -3.71 1.03
CA VAL A 218 -21.17 -5.15 1.23
C VAL A 218 -22.53 -5.41 1.87
N HIS A 219 -22.88 -4.64 2.90
CA HIS A 219 -24.18 -4.75 3.59
C HIS A 219 -25.35 -4.54 2.63
N ARG A 220 -25.32 -3.48 1.82
CA ARG A 220 -26.38 -3.20 0.83
C ARG A 220 -26.51 -4.32 -0.21
N GLU A 221 -25.38 -4.80 -0.74
CA GLU A 221 -25.36 -5.88 -1.74
C GLU A 221 -25.88 -7.19 -1.15
N ALA A 222 -25.47 -7.54 0.07
CA ALA A 222 -25.94 -8.73 0.76
C ALA A 222 -27.46 -8.66 1.04
N LEU A 223 -27.97 -7.51 1.48
CA LEU A 223 -29.41 -7.31 1.69
C LEU A 223 -30.21 -7.41 0.39
N ALA A 224 -29.68 -6.89 -0.72
CA ALA A 224 -30.32 -7.01 -2.03
C ALA A 224 -30.44 -8.48 -2.46
N LEU A 225 -29.38 -9.28 -2.26
CA LEU A 225 -29.37 -10.71 -2.59
C LEU A 225 -30.22 -11.57 -1.67
N ALA A 226 -30.38 -11.18 -0.40
CA ALA A 226 -31.23 -11.88 0.55
C ALA A 226 -32.71 -11.83 0.15
N ARG A 227 -33.11 -10.82 -0.63
CA ARG A 227 -34.46 -10.69 -1.20
C ARG A 227 -34.68 -11.58 -2.43
N THR A 228 -33.60 -12.15 -2.98
CA THR A 228 -33.66 -13.06 -4.14
C THR A 228 -33.55 -14.50 -3.66
N PRO A 229 -34.55 -15.35 -3.93
CA PRO A 229 -34.51 -16.77 -3.57
C PRO A 229 -33.25 -17.46 -4.11
N ILE A 230 -32.67 -18.35 -3.31
CA ILE A 230 -31.63 -19.25 -3.78
C ILE A 230 -32.34 -20.39 -4.53
N ALA A 231 -32.08 -20.53 -5.83
CA ALA A 231 -32.47 -21.74 -6.52
C ALA A 231 -31.75 -22.92 -5.83
N PRO A 232 -32.45 -24.02 -5.51
CA PRO A 232 -31.84 -25.15 -4.86
C PRO A 232 -30.62 -25.62 -5.66
N ALA A 233 -29.52 -25.95 -4.98
CA ALA A 233 -28.37 -26.53 -5.63
C ALA A 233 -28.83 -27.82 -6.37
N PRO A 234 -28.38 -28.05 -7.61
CA PRO A 234 -28.64 -29.33 -8.27
C PRO A 234 -28.11 -30.44 -7.37
N ALA A 235 -28.91 -31.50 -7.19
CA ALA A 235 -28.52 -32.64 -6.38
C ALA A 235 -27.19 -33.19 -6.90
N VAL A 236 -26.16 -33.19 -6.05
CA VAL A 236 -24.90 -33.86 -6.36
C VAL A 236 -25.21 -35.35 -6.35
N ALA A 237 -25.28 -35.97 -7.54
CA ALA A 237 -25.40 -37.40 -7.66
C ALA A 237 -24.12 -38.02 -7.09
N VAL A 238 -24.22 -38.56 -5.87
CA VAL A 238 -23.16 -39.39 -5.30
C VAL A 238 -23.16 -40.66 -6.13
N ALA A 239 -22.14 -40.84 -6.98
CA ALA A 239 -21.92 -42.11 -7.65
C ALA A 239 -21.67 -43.17 -6.57
N ALA A 240 -22.55 -44.16 -6.49
CA ALA A 240 -22.33 -45.33 -5.66
C ALA A 240 -21.14 -46.12 -6.24
N GLU A 241 -20.14 -46.39 -5.41
CA GLU A 241 -19.04 -47.33 -5.69
C GLU A 241 -19.55 -48.76 -5.91
#